data_AF-A0A2A4QP00-F1
#
_entry.id   AF-A0A2A4QP00-F1
#
_cell.length_a   1.000
_cell.length_b   1.000
_cell.length_c   1.000
_cell.angle_alpha   90.00
_cell.angle_beta   90.00
_cell.angle_gamma   90.00
#
_symmetry.space_group_name_H-M   'P 1'
#
loop_
_entity.id
_entity.type
_entity.pdbx_description
1 polymer ?
#
loop_
_entity_poly.entity_id
_entity_poly.type
_entity_poly.pdbx_seq_one_letter_code
_entity_poly.pdbx_strand_id
1 'polypeptide(L)'
;MALRIIQVTLPAQRKKTLLQIAERHKAIDVWWGAKNEDGMRTMSLLVDRAHQQDTLDSIQTHLDDVDNWRAVLLPVEASLPRNSEPNETTPKKKFQWRKSLTREELYTEVKSGADGDPIFYMMVLLSTIVAAIGLINDNVAIVIAAMVIAPLLGPNLALAFGTALGDSVLIKKSLMTCALGLLAAIIPCIVLGVFLPPDITSHELHSRTEINFSAIILALASGAAAVLSLTTGVSSALVGVMVSVALLPPAVAFGIFIGMGATTSAGESGLLLLTNIVCVGISSQAVLLMMGIRPRTFLDKRAANQSSLLQVGICCALLLIISIIILYIGE
;
A
#
# COMPACT_ATOMS: atom_id res chain seq x y z
N MET A 1 18.33 -19.16 -3.32
CA MET A 1 17.49 -18.76 -2.16
C MET A 1 17.78 -17.30 -1.83
N ALA A 2 16.77 -16.47 -1.55
CA ALA A 2 16.99 -15.08 -1.13
C ALA A 2 17.21 -15.07 0.39
N LEU A 3 18.33 -14.49 0.84
CA LEU A 3 18.75 -14.52 2.24
C LEU A 3 18.43 -13.19 2.93
N ARG A 4 18.31 -13.24 4.25
CA ARG A 4 18.18 -12.08 5.12
C ARG A 4 19.08 -12.23 6.34
N ILE A 5 19.57 -11.11 6.84
CA ILE A 5 20.27 -11.06 8.12
C ILE A 5 19.33 -10.47 9.16
N ILE A 6 19.07 -11.20 10.24
CA ILE A 6 18.37 -10.69 11.43
C ILE A 6 19.41 -10.39 12.49
N GLN A 7 19.63 -9.12 12.79
CA GLN A 7 20.48 -8.66 13.90
C GLN A 7 19.63 -8.40 15.13
N VAL A 8 19.88 -9.11 16.22
CA VAL A 8 19.22 -8.89 17.51
C VAL A 8 20.26 -8.36 18.50
N THR A 9 19.98 -7.23 19.13
CA THR A 9 20.81 -6.67 20.21
C THR A 9 20.15 -6.94 21.55
N LEU A 10 20.87 -7.61 22.46
CA LEU A 10 20.33 -8.12 23.74
C LEU A 10 21.38 -8.18 24.87
N PRO A 11 20.96 -8.24 26.14
CA PRO A 11 21.87 -8.43 27.27
C PRO A 11 22.57 -9.79 27.21
N ALA A 12 23.85 -9.85 27.61
CA ALA A 12 24.72 -11.01 27.43
C ALA A 12 24.23 -12.34 28.08
N GLN A 13 23.25 -12.29 28.98
CA GLN A 13 22.79 -13.43 29.80
C GLN A 13 21.86 -14.41 29.05
N ARG A 14 21.18 -14.01 27.97
CA ARG A 14 20.21 -14.88 27.25
C ARG A 14 20.78 -15.60 25.99
N LYS A 15 22.10 -15.83 25.95
CA LYS A 15 22.80 -16.45 24.80
C LYS A 15 22.22 -17.81 24.38
N LYS A 16 21.86 -18.68 25.35
CA LYS A 16 21.40 -20.05 25.09
C LYS A 16 20.01 -20.10 24.43
N THR A 17 19.12 -19.20 24.80
CA THR A 17 17.73 -19.15 24.27
C THR A 17 17.72 -18.83 22.78
N LEU A 18 18.60 -17.93 22.32
CA LEU A 18 18.67 -17.55 20.92
C LEU A 18 19.38 -18.56 20.04
N LEU A 19 20.39 -19.27 20.56
CA LEU A 19 20.98 -20.42 19.88
C LEU A 19 19.94 -21.51 19.61
N GLN A 20 19.06 -21.79 20.58
CA GLN A 20 17.96 -22.75 20.39
C GLN A 20 16.95 -22.27 19.34
N ILE A 21 16.65 -20.97 19.27
CA ILE A 21 15.78 -20.40 18.23
C ILE A 21 16.43 -20.51 16.85
N ALA A 22 17.74 -20.24 16.74
CA ALA A 22 18.50 -20.35 15.51
C ALA A 22 18.55 -21.79 14.98
N GLU A 23 18.80 -22.76 15.87
CA GLU A 23 18.79 -24.19 15.54
C GLU A 23 17.39 -24.67 15.12
N ARG A 24 16.34 -24.24 15.84
CA ARG A 24 14.96 -24.63 15.56
C ARG A 24 14.47 -24.16 14.20
N HIS A 25 14.89 -22.99 13.76
CA HIS A 25 14.48 -22.39 12.48
C HIS A 25 15.51 -22.53 11.36
N LYS A 26 16.53 -23.40 11.55
CA LYS A 26 17.56 -23.70 10.55
C LYS A 26 18.25 -22.45 10.00
N ALA A 27 18.70 -21.55 10.90
CA ALA A 27 19.58 -20.45 10.51
C ALA A 27 20.82 -21.04 9.80
N ILE A 28 21.17 -20.47 8.65
CA ILE A 28 22.29 -20.92 7.81
C ILE A 28 23.61 -20.60 8.51
N ASP A 29 23.68 -19.43 9.14
CA ASP A 29 24.84 -19.00 9.90
C ASP A 29 24.41 -18.13 11.08
N VAL A 30 25.22 -18.15 12.14
CA VAL A 30 25.03 -17.32 13.33
C VAL A 30 26.37 -16.76 13.76
N TRP A 31 26.47 -15.43 13.85
CA TRP A 31 27.65 -14.77 14.38
C TRP A 31 27.31 -13.78 15.48
N TRP A 32 28.31 -13.53 16.33
CA TRP A 32 28.20 -12.68 17.51
C TRP A 32 29.11 -11.47 17.37
N GLY A 33 28.56 -10.28 17.58
CA GLY A 33 29.31 -9.06 17.74
C GLY A 33 30.06 -9.00 19.07
N ALA A 34 30.94 -8.00 19.17
CA ALA A 34 31.59 -7.63 20.41
C ALA A 34 30.56 -7.18 21.47
N LYS A 35 30.95 -7.22 22.73
CA LYS A 35 30.14 -6.69 23.83
C LYS A 35 30.30 -5.16 23.82
N ASN A 36 29.20 -4.43 23.74
CA ASN A 36 29.23 -2.97 23.88
C ASN A 36 29.53 -2.58 25.34
N GLU A 37 29.95 -1.33 25.53
CA GLU A 37 30.21 -0.74 26.86
C GLU A 37 28.99 -0.87 27.80
N ASP A 38 27.78 -0.79 27.23
CA ASP A 38 26.50 -0.96 27.95
C ASP A 38 26.16 -2.41 28.35
N GLY A 39 27.05 -3.37 28.10
CA GLY A 39 26.84 -4.79 28.41
C GLY A 39 25.93 -5.55 27.44
N MET A 40 25.44 -4.87 26.40
CA MET A 40 24.64 -5.43 25.31
C MET A 40 25.52 -6.14 24.28
N ARG A 41 24.97 -7.17 23.61
CA ARG A 41 25.65 -7.92 22.56
C ARG A 41 24.71 -8.10 21.37
N THR A 42 25.23 -7.86 20.18
CA THR A 42 24.50 -8.09 18.93
C THR A 42 24.76 -9.49 18.42
N MET A 43 23.71 -10.23 18.12
CA MET A 43 23.74 -11.52 17.44
C MET A 43 23.15 -11.32 16.04
N SER A 44 23.81 -11.85 15.02
CA SER A 44 23.32 -11.81 13.65
C SER A 44 23.02 -13.22 13.17
N LEU A 45 21.85 -13.42 12.59
CA LEU A 45 21.36 -14.69 12.06
C LEU A 45 21.19 -14.54 10.55
N LEU A 46 21.80 -15.43 9.77
CA LEU A 46 21.52 -15.55 8.34
C LEU A 46 20.40 -16.56 8.13
N VAL A 47 19.26 -16.12 7.61
CA VAL A 47 18.06 -16.93 7.49
C VAL A 47 17.53 -16.88 6.06
N ASP A 48 16.96 -17.99 5.60
CA ASP A 48 16.20 -18.01 4.35
C ASP A 48 14.90 -17.21 4.48
N ARG A 49 14.50 -16.47 3.44
CA ARG A 49 13.23 -15.72 3.41
C ARG A 49 12.01 -16.54 3.84
N ALA A 50 11.99 -17.84 3.56
CA ALA A 50 10.88 -18.72 3.92
C ALA A 50 10.68 -18.85 5.44
N HIS A 51 11.75 -18.76 6.24
CA HIS A 51 11.71 -18.97 7.70
C HIS A 51 11.87 -17.67 8.50
N GLN A 52 12.00 -16.54 7.82
CA GLN A 52 12.27 -15.24 8.42
C GLN A 52 11.16 -14.78 9.37
N GLN A 53 9.88 -14.90 8.97
CA GLN A 53 8.75 -14.49 9.81
C GLN A 53 8.65 -15.36 11.07
N ASP A 54 8.77 -16.69 10.92
CA ASP A 54 8.71 -17.62 12.05
C ASP A 54 9.86 -17.38 13.05
N THR A 55 11.03 -17.01 12.54
CA THR A 55 12.20 -16.65 13.34
C THR A 55 11.95 -15.35 14.11
N LEU A 56 11.44 -14.30 13.46
CA LEU A 56 11.10 -13.03 14.13
C LEU A 56 10.01 -13.20 15.19
N ASP A 57 8.95 -13.95 14.87
CA ASP A 57 7.87 -14.23 15.79
C ASP A 57 8.39 -14.97 17.04
N SER A 58 9.31 -15.92 16.85
CA SER A 58 9.95 -16.66 17.93
C SER A 58 10.88 -15.80 18.78
N ILE A 59 11.71 -14.96 18.15
CA ILE A 59 12.60 -14.01 18.82
C ILE A 59 11.76 -13.11 19.74
N GLN A 60 10.74 -12.48 19.19
CA GLN A 60 9.92 -11.54 19.96
C GLN A 60 9.13 -12.22 21.09
N THR A 61 8.60 -13.44 20.87
CA THR A 61 7.90 -14.19 21.94
C THR A 61 8.81 -14.51 23.13
N HIS A 62 10.09 -14.77 22.88
CA HIS A 62 11.06 -15.11 23.93
C HIS A 62 11.78 -13.88 24.53
N LEU A 63 11.64 -12.71 23.90
CA LEU A 63 12.29 -11.46 24.30
C LEU A 63 11.31 -10.38 24.78
N ASP A 64 10.00 -10.66 24.84
CA ASP A 64 8.97 -9.73 25.36
C ASP A 64 9.26 -9.26 26.80
N ASP A 65 9.99 -10.06 27.58
CA ASP A 65 10.33 -9.82 28.99
C ASP A 65 11.72 -9.16 29.18
N VAL A 66 12.32 -8.65 28.10
CA VAL A 66 13.61 -7.95 28.17
C VAL A 66 13.39 -6.49 27.83
N ASP A 67 13.87 -5.58 28.67
CA ASP A 67 13.87 -4.16 28.33
C ASP A 67 14.99 -3.84 27.32
N ASN A 68 14.69 -2.96 26.37
CA ASN A 68 15.65 -2.35 25.45
C ASN A 68 16.35 -3.32 24.44
N TRP A 69 15.70 -4.42 24.07
CA TRP A 69 16.16 -5.22 22.92
C TRP A 69 15.70 -4.61 21.59
N ARG A 70 16.48 -4.85 20.53
CA ARG A 70 16.12 -4.42 19.17
C ARG A 70 16.49 -5.50 18.17
N ALA A 71 15.55 -5.83 17.28
CA ALA A 71 15.82 -6.60 16.08
C ALA A 71 15.87 -5.68 14.85
N VAL A 72 16.89 -5.83 14.04
CA VAL A 72 17.08 -5.14 12.76
C VAL A 72 17.16 -6.21 11.69
N LEU A 73 16.42 -6.02 10.62
CA LEU A 73 16.37 -6.92 9.49
C LEU A 73 17.08 -6.27 8.31
N LEU A 74 18.10 -6.94 7.77
CA LEU A 74 18.94 -6.43 6.70
C LEU A 74 18.78 -7.31 5.45
N PRO A 75 18.59 -6.71 4.25
CA PRO A 75 18.61 -7.45 3.01
C PRO A 75 20.02 -7.96 2.72
N VAL A 76 20.13 -9.23 2.30
CA VAL A 76 21.38 -9.75 1.75
C VAL A 76 21.32 -9.61 0.24
N GLU A 77 22.16 -8.74 -0.31
CA GLU A 77 22.25 -8.52 -1.76
C GLU A 77 22.97 -9.69 -2.45
N ALA A 78 24.02 -10.20 -1.82
CA ALA A 78 24.79 -11.35 -2.27
C ALA A 78 25.42 -12.10 -1.09
N SER A 79 25.57 -13.41 -1.23
CA SER A 79 26.34 -14.26 -0.30
C SER A 79 27.17 -15.25 -1.09
N LEU A 80 28.39 -15.53 -0.62
CA LEU A 80 29.24 -16.60 -1.11
C LEU A 80 29.62 -17.53 0.05
N PRO A 81 29.63 -18.87 -0.14
CA PRO A 81 29.30 -19.59 -1.36
C PRO A 81 27.81 -19.50 -1.74
N ARG A 82 27.50 -19.62 -3.03
CA ARG A 82 26.11 -19.67 -3.51
C ARG A 82 25.52 -20.98 -3.00
N ASN A 83 24.55 -20.91 -2.08
CA ASN A 83 23.88 -22.10 -1.58
C ASN A 83 23.25 -22.84 -2.78
N SER A 84 23.73 -24.06 -3.04
CA SER A 84 23.35 -24.90 -4.18
C SER A 84 21.84 -25.15 -4.19
N GLU A 85 21.29 -25.36 -5.39
CA GLU A 85 19.86 -25.52 -5.68
C GLU A 85 19.10 -26.41 -4.69
N PRO A 86 17.80 -26.12 -4.43
CA PRO A 86 16.98 -26.97 -3.58
C PRO A 86 16.93 -28.37 -4.18
N ASN A 87 17.37 -29.38 -3.41
CA ASN A 87 17.18 -30.80 -3.71
C ASN A 87 15.77 -31.04 -4.29
N GLU A 88 15.70 -31.61 -5.50
CA GLU A 88 14.48 -31.85 -6.30
C GLU A 88 13.45 -32.78 -5.64
N THR A 89 13.69 -33.25 -4.41
CA THR A 89 12.81 -34.17 -3.69
C THR A 89 11.74 -33.50 -2.83
N THR A 90 11.65 -32.16 -2.82
CA THR A 90 10.53 -31.49 -2.15
C THR A 90 9.29 -31.52 -3.05
N PRO A 91 8.18 -32.21 -2.66
CA PRO A 91 6.99 -32.27 -3.51
C PRO A 91 6.52 -30.85 -3.81
N LYS A 92 6.20 -30.55 -5.08
CA LYS A 92 5.66 -29.28 -5.57
C LYS A 92 4.47 -28.86 -4.68
N LYS A 93 4.75 -28.11 -3.62
CA LYS A 93 3.72 -27.61 -2.71
C LYS A 93 2.84 -26.65 -3.51
N LYS A 94 1.53 -26.91 -3.47
CA LYS A 94 0.44 -26.08 -4.01
C LYS A 94 0.79 -24.60 -3.88
N PHE A 95 0.64 -23.84 -4.97
CA PHE A 95 0.76 -22.38 -5.12
C PHE A 95 0.71 -21.62 -3.77
N GLN A 96 1.82 -21.64 -3.03
CA GLN A 96 1.88 -21.08 -1.69
C GLN A 96 2.42 -19.68 -1.89
N TRP A 97 1.55 -18.68 -1.75
CA TRP A 97 1.88 -17.25 -1.87
C TRP A 97 3.23 -16.99 -1.20
N ARG A 98 4.29 -16.81 -2.00
CA ARG A 98 5.64 -16.61 -1.48
C ARG A 98 5.68 -15.19 -0.92
N LYS A 99 5.28 -15.02 0.34
CA LYS A 99 5.41 -13.74 1.06
C LYS A 99 6.87 -13.33 0.98
N SER A 100 7.11 -12.25 0.26
CA SER A 100 8.46 -11.78 -0.07
C SER A 100 8.99 -10.81 0.97
N LEU A 101 8.07 -10.09 1.64
CA LEU A 101 8.35 -9.15 2.72
C LEU A 101 7.75 -9.63 4.06
N THR A 102 8.44 -9.36 5.16
CA THR A 102 7.87 -9.54 6.50
C THR A 102 6.86 -8.46 6.84
N ARG A 103 6.06 -8.70 7.87
CA ARG A 103 5.06 -7.73 8.36
C ARG A 103 5.70 -6.40 8.76
N GLU A 104 6.90 -6.44 9.33
CA GLU A 104 7.64 -5.26 9.78
C GLU A 104 8.20 -4.46 8.59
N GLU A 105 8.70 -5.13 7.55
CA GLU A 105 9.10 -4.48 6.29
C GLU A 105 7.86 -3.85 5.62
N LEU A 106 6.74 -4.59 5.55
CA LEU A 106 5.46 -4.10 5.05
C LEU A 106 4.96 -2.87 5.81
N TYR A 107 4.97 -2.90 7.15
CA TYR A 107 4.54 -1.76 7.96
C TYR A 107 5.43 -0.53 7.73
N THR A 108 6.75 -0.72 7.63
CA THR A 108 7.69 0.39 7.42
C THR A 108 7.48 1.04 6.05
N GLU A 109 7.42 0.23 4.99
CA GLU A 109 7.18 0.66 3.61
C GLU A 109 5.85 1.43 3.50
N VAL A 110 4.79 0.86 4.10
CA VAL A 110 3.46 1.44 4.04
C VAL A 110 3.35 2.71 4.87
N LYS A 111 3.99 2.75 6.04
CA LYS A 111 4.01 3.95 6.90
C LYS A 111 4.70 5.11 6.20
N SER A 112 5.81 4.89 5.50
CA SER A 112 6.44 5.96 4.70
C SER A 112 5.50 6.51 3.62
N GLY A 113 4.65 5.67 3.04
CA GLY A 113 3.60 6.10 2.11
C GLY A 113 2.52 6.98 2.72
N ALA A 114 2.35 6.99 4.05
CA ALA A 114 1.38 7.81 4.77
C ALA A 114 1.93 9.15 5.26
N ASP A 115 3.24 9.41 5.13
CA ASP A 115 3.89 10.55 5.77
C ASP A 115 3.64 11.89 5.05
N GLY A 116 3.19 11.87 3.79
CA GLY A 116 2.73 13.07 3.08
C GLY A 116 3.79 14.17 3.02
N ASP A 117 5.01 13.85 2.58
CA ASP A 117 6.11 14.81 2.48
C ASP A 117 5.80 15.95 1.47
N PRO A 118 6.29 17.19 1.64
CA PRO A 118 6.27 18.23 0.61
C PRO A 118 6.57 17.75 -0.82
N ILE A 119 7.51 16.82 -1.01
CA ILE A 119 7.85 16.26 -2.33
C ILE A 119 6.63 15.51 -2.94
N PHE A 120 5.89 14.77 -2.12
CA PHE A 120 4.67 14.08 -2.54
C PHE A 120 3.66 15.07 -3.10
N TYR A 121 3.38 16.17 -2.38
CA TYR A 121 2.42 17.18 -2.84
C TYR A 121 2.88 17.90 -4.11
N MET A 122 4.18 18.17 -4.23
CA MET A 122 4.75 18.77 -5.42
C MET A 122 4.65 17.84 -6.64
N MET A 123 4.89 16.53 -6.47
CA MET A 123 4.70 15.55 -7.54
C MET A 123 3.24 15.44 -7.97
N VAL A 124 2.30 15.45 -7.01
CA VAL A 124 0.86 15.47 -7.31
C VAL A 124 0.51 16.72 -8.10
N LEU A 125 0.94 17.90 -7.65
CA LEU A 125 0.65 19.16 -8.35
C LEU A 125 1.22 19.18 -9.78
N LEU A 126 2.46 18.76 -9.98
CA LEU A 126 3.06 18.69 -11.33
C LEU A 126 2.32 17.68 -12.22
N SER A 127 2.04 16.49 -11.69
CA SER A 127 1.28 15.46 -12.40
C SER A 127 -0.12 15.95 -12.79
N THR A 128 -0.80 16.65 -11.89
CA THR A 128 -2.12 17.24 -12.13
C THR A 128 -2.10 18.25 -13.27
N ILE A 129 -1.10 19.13 -13.34
CA ILE A 129 -0.99 20.10 -14.44
C ILE A 129 -0.82 19.36 -15.78
N VAL A 130 0.05 18.34 -15.82
CA VAL A 130 0.26 17.53 -17.03
C VAL A 130 -1.02 16.77 -17.41
N ALA A 131 -1.72 16.18 -16.44
CA ALA A 131 -2.98 15.47 -16.65
C ALA A 131 -4.08 16.40 -17.18
N ALA A 132 -4.20 17.61 -16.62
CA ALA A 132 -5.17 18.61 -17.06
C ALA A 132 -4.90 19.01 -18.51
N ILE A 133 -3.65 19.30 -18.87
CA ILE A 133 -3.27 19.59 -20.27
C ILE A 133 -3.55 18.39 -21.18
N GLY A 134 -3.31 17.17 -20.72
CA GLY A 134 -3.60 15.95 -21.47
C GLY A 134 -5.09 15.76 -21.75
N LEU A 135 -5.94 16.01 -20.75
CA LEU A 135 -7.39 15.92 -20.87
C LEU A 135 -7.95 17.04 -21.77
N ILE A 136 -7.49 18.28 -21.59
CA ILE A 136 -7.94 19.43 -22.39
C ILE A 136 -7.59 19.26 -23.88
N ASN A 137 -6.46 18.62 -24.19
CA ASN A 137 -6.00 18.40 -25.56
C ASN A 137 -6.37 17.01 -26.13
N ASP A 138 -7.27 16.25 -25.49
CA ASP A 138 -7.66 14.90 -25.90
C ASP A 138 -6.47 13.95 -26.17
N ASN A 139 -5.41 14.05 -25.35
CA ASN A 139 -4.19 13.27 -25.53
C ASN A 139 -3.97 12.26 -24.41
N VAL A 140 -4.47 11.04 -24.64
CA VAL A 140 -4.34 9.89 -23.74
C VAL A 140 -2.89 9.61 -23.34
N ALA A 141 -1.92 9.79 -24.25
CA ALA A 141 -0.52 9.50 -23.96
C ALA A 141 0.04 10.46 -22.88
N ILE A 142 -0.35 11.73 -22.90
CA ILE A 142 0.02 12.71 -21.88
C ILE A 142 -0.67 12.38 -20.55
N VAL A 143 -1.94 11.96 -20.59
CA VAL A 143 -2.69 11.55 -19.40
C VAL A 143 -2.04 10.33 -18.75
N ILE A 144 -1.63 9.33 -19.53
CA ILE A 144 -0.90 8.16 -19.03
C ILE A 144 0.45 8.58 -18.44
N ALA A 145 1.21 9.45 -19.10
CA ALA A 145 2.49 9.94 -18.59
C ALA A 145 2.33 10.65 -17.23
N ALA A 146 1.27 11.45 -17.07
CA ALA A 146 0.95 12.09 -15.81
C ALA A 146 0.67 11.06 -14.69
N MET A 147 -0.07 9.99 -14.96
CA MET A 147 -0.38 8.95 -13.97
C MET A 147 0.88 8.28 -13.40
N VAL A 148 1.95 8.16 -14.19
CA VAL A 148 3.23 7.59 -13.73
C VAL A 148 3.92 8.48 -12.69
N ILE A 149 3.70 9.79 -12.75
CA ILE A 149 4.35 10.77 -11.88
C ILE A 149 3.68 10.83 -10.50
N ALA A 150 2.35 10.72 -10.42
CA ALA A 150 1.61 10.91 -9.17
C ALA A 150 1.74 9.70 -8.22
N PRO A 151 2.30 9.87 -7.01
CA PRO A 151 2.48 8.80 -6.03
C PRO A 151 1.23 8.49 -5.19
N LEU A 152 0.03 8.49 -5.77
CA LEU A 152 -1.25 8.31 -5.04
C LEU A 152 -1.44 6.91 -4.42
N LEU A 153 -0.60 5.95 -4.81
CA LEU A 153 -0.63 4.58 -4.28
C LEU A 153 -0.34 4.53 -2.76
N GLY A 154 0.66 5.27 -2.30
CA GLY A 154 1.19 5.15 -0.94
C GLY A 154 0.15 5.40 0.15
N PRO A 155 -0.50 6.59 0.17
CA PRO A 155 -1.51 6.92 1.16
C PRO A 155 -2.71 5.96 1.14
N ASN A 156 -3.16 5.53 -0.04
CA ASN A 156 -4.31 4.64 -0.15
C ASN A 156 -4.01 3.22 0.34
N LEU A 157 -2.80 2.71 0.05
CA LEU A 157 -2.32 1.43 0.54
C LEU A 157 -2.12 1.46 2.06
N ALA A 158 -1.65 2.59 2.60
CA ALA A 158 -1.53 2.80 4.04
C ALA A 158 -2.85 2.87 4.77
N LEU A 159 -3.87 3.43 4.14
CA LEU A 159 -5.23 3.39 4.66
C LEU A 159 -5.73 1.94 4.75
N ALA A 160 -5.64 1.17 3.67
CA ALA A 160 -6.07 -0.24 3.67
C ALA A 160 -5.28 -1.12 4.65
N PHE A 161 -3.98 -0.86 4.82
CA PHE A 161 -3.13 -1.59 5.76
C PHE A 161 -3.41 -1.22 7.22
N GLY A 162 -3.54 0.08 7.51
CA GLY A 162 -3.90 0.58 8.84
C GLY A 162 -5.24 0.04 9.30
N THR A 163 -6.21 -0.10 8.40
CA THR A 163 -7.53 -0.64 8.72
C THR A 163 -7.51 -2.16 8.92
N ALA A 164 -6.72 -2.90 8.13
CA ALA A 164 -6.48 -4.32 8.35
C ALA A 164 -5.81 -4.61 9.70
N LEU A 165 -4.95 -3.69 10.18
CA LEU A 165 -4.26 -3.79 11.47
C LEU A 165 -5.01 -3.14 12.63
N GLY A 166 -6.04 -2.32 12.39
CA GLY A 166 -6.72 -1.53 13.42
C GLY A 166 -5.90 -0.36 13.97
N ASP A 167 -4.85 0.07 13.27
CA ASP A 167 -3.98 1.18 13.67
C ASP A 167 -4.66 2.53 13.38
N SER A 168 -5.42 3.04 14.34
CA SER A 168 -6.17 4.30 14.21
C SER A 168 -5.28 5.51 13.89
N VAL A 169 -4.02 5.50 14.31
CA VAL A 169 -3.07 6.58 14.02
C VAL A 169 -2.70 6.55 12.54
N LEU A 170 -2.36 5.37 12.02
CA LEU A 170 -2.06 5.17 10.61
C LEU A 170 -3.28 5.46 9.72
N ILE A 171 -4.49 5.06 10.14
CA ILE A 171 -5.75 5.36 9.44
C ILE A 171 -5.96 6.86 9.33
N LYS A 172 -5.89 7.61 10.44
CA LYS A 172 -6.11 9.05 10.42
C LYS A 172 -5.07 9.78 9.57
N LYS A 173 -3.81 9.37 9.68
CA LYS A 173 -2.69 9.98 8.94
C LYS A 173 -2.79 9.72 7.43
N SER A 174 -3.06 8.48 7.04
CA SER A 174 -3.25 8.11 5.64
C SER A 174 -4.49 8.77 5.02
N LEU A 175 -5.61 8.82 5.75
CA LEU A 175 -6.82 9.51 5.30
C LEU A 175 -6.57 11.01 5.08
N MET A 176 -5.89 11.67 6.02
CA MET A 176 -5.53 13.09 5.88
C MET A 176 -4.61 13.32 4.69
N THR A 177 -3.62 12.45 4.49
CA THR A 177 -2.69 12.55 3.35
C THR A 177 -3.38 12.30 2.02
N CYS A 178 -4.27 11.30 1.93
CA CYS A 178 -5.14 11.07 0.77
C CYS A 178 -6.00 12.31 0.45
N ALA A 179 -6.67 12.86 1.47
CA ALA A 179 -7.54 14.02 1.30
C ALA A 179 -6.77 15.25 0.82
N LEU A 180 -5.64 15.56 1.46
CA LEU A 180 -4.77 16.67 1.06
C LEU A 180 -4.16 16.44 -0.34
N GLY A 181 -3.79 15.21 -0.68
CA GLY A 181 -3.30 14.86 -2.03
C GLY A 181 -4.37 15.05 -3.09
N LEU A 182 -5.59 14.60 -2.84
CA LEU A 182 -6.74 14.82 -3.73
C LEU A 182 -7.07 16.30 -3.87
N LEU A 183 -7.05 17.07 -2.78
CA LEU A 183 -7.25 18.53 -2.83
C LEU A 183 -6.14 19.21 -3.64
N ALA A 184 -4.89 18.80 -3.47
CA ALA A 184 -3.76 19.29 -4.26
C ALA A 184 -3.89 18.97 -5.76
N ALA A 185 -4.65 17.91 -6.12
CA ALA A 185 -4.97 17.58 -7.50
C ALA A 185 -6.22 18.32 -8.04
N ILE A 186 -7.22 18.55 -7.19
CA ILE A 186 -8.51 19.13 -7.62
C ILE A 186 -8.45 20.66 -7.69
N ILE A 187 -7.86 21.32 -6.68
CA ILE A 187 -7.86 22.79 -6.58
C ILE A 187 -7.21 23.46 -7.80
N PRO A 188 -6.00 23.04 -8.26
CA PRO A 188 -5.41 23.64 -9.45
C PRO A 188 -6.27 23.43 -10.70
N CYS A 189 -6.95 22.29 -10.82
CA CYS A 189 -7.84 21.99 -11.94
C CYS A 189 -9.10 22.85 -11.94
N ILE A 190 -9.65 23.21 -10.77
CA ILE A 190 -10.75 24.19 -10.69
C ILE A 190 -10.28 25.53 -11.24
N VAL A 191 -9.10 26.00 -10.83
CA VAL A 191 -8.51 27.24 -11.34
C VAL A 191 -8.31 27.16 -12.85
N LEU A 192 -7.72 26.07 -13.36
CA LEU A 192 -7.54 25.85 -14.80
C LEU A 192 -8.87 25.80 -15.55
N GLY A 193 -9.90 25.15 -15.02
CA GLY A 193 -11.22 25.09 -15.64
C GLY A 193 -11.92 26.45 -15.75
N VAL A 194 -11.65 27.37 -14.82
CA VAL A 194 -12.15 28.76 -14.87
C VAL A 194 -11.39 29.60 -15.91
N PHE A 195 -10.05 29.52 -15.92
CA PHE A 195 -9.22 30.40 -16.75
C PHE A 195 -8.97 29.86 -18.17
N LEU A 196 -9.06 28.55 -18.35
CA LEU A 196 -8.78 27.87 -19.61
C LEU A 196 -9.90 26.83 -19.86
N PRO A 197 -11.14 27.28 -20.12
CA PRO A 197 -12.27 26.37 -20.31
C PRO A 197 -11.98 25.45 -21.50
N PRO A 198 -11.91 24.11 -21.30
CA PRO A 198 -11.74 23.18 -22.39
C PRO A 198 -12.94 23.22 -23.33
N ASP A 199 -12.71 22.80 -24.56
CA ASP A 199 -13.80 22.52 -25.48
C ASP A 199 -14.65 21.38 -24.87
N ILE A 200 -15.95 21.65 -24.72
CA ILE A 200 -16.92 20.73 -24.10
C ILE A 200 -17.10 19.47 -24.97
N THR A 201 -16.48 19.42 -26.15
CA THR A 201 -16.47 18.28 -27.06
C THR A 201 -15.34 17.28 -26.81
N SER A 202 -14.43 17.55 -25.86
CA SER A 202 -13.28 16.67 -25.64
C SER A 202 -13.72 15.27 -25.21
N HIS A 203 -13.41 14.27 -26.03
CA HIS A 203 -13.81 12.88 -25.80
C HIS A 203 -13.16 12.30 -24.54
N GLU A 204 -11.92 12.68 -24.25
CA GLU A 204 -11.20 12.17 -23.08
C GLU A 204 -11.74 12.72 -21.76
N LEU A 205 -12.26 13.94 -21.73
CA LEU A 205 -12.87 14.50 -20.52
C LEU A 205 -14.24 13.86 -20.23
N HIS A 206 -15.07 13.66 -21.26
CA HIS A 206 -16.36 12.96 -21.15
C HIS A 206 -16.20 11.48 -20.80
N SER A 207 -15.16 10.80 -21.31
CA SER A 207 -14.91 9.40 -20.92
C SER A 207 -14.60 9.24 -19.41
N ARG A 208 -14.34 10.34 -18.69
CA ARG A 208 -14.16 10.36 -17.22
C ARG A 208 -15.42 10.75 -16.44
N THR A 209 -16.58 10.84 -17.08
CA THR A 209 -17.88 10.96 -16.39
C THR A 209 -18.64 9.62 -16.39
N GLU A 210 -18.39 8.76 -17.37
CA GLU A 210 -19.09 7.48 -17.48
C GLU A 210 -18.68 6.47 -16.40
N ILE A 211 -19.66 6.09 -15.57
CA ILE A 211 -19.50 5.03 -14.58
C ILE A 211 -19.85 3.70 -15.23
N ASN A 212 -18.83 3.02 -15.73
CA ASN A 212 -18.96 1.73 -16.37
C ASN A 212 -18.57 0.59 -15.41
N PHE A 213 -19.22 -0.57 -15.52
CA PHE A 213 -18.86 -1.78 -14.77
C PHE A 213 -17.37 -2.15 -14.95
N SER A 214 -16.81 -1.90 -16.12
CA SER A 214 -15.39 -2.10 -16.41
C SER A 214 -14.48 -1.26 -15.50
N ALA A 215 -14.88 -0.02 -15.16
CA ALA A 215 -14.11 0.83 -14.26
C ALA A 215 -14.09 0.28 -12.83
N ILE A 216 -15.21 -0.26 -12.35
CA ILE A 216 -15.32 -0.93 -11.05
C ILE A 216 -14.40 -2.15 -10.99
N ILE A 217 -14.44 -3.01 -12.03
CA ILE A 217 -13.58 -4.19 -12.13
C ILE A 217 -12.11 -3.79 -12.15
N LEU A 218 -11.76 -2.75 -12.92
CA LEU A 218 -10.39 -2.23 -13.00
C LEU A 218 -9.92 -1.70 -11.64
N ALA A 219 -10.75 -0.93 -10.92
CA ALA A 219 -10.43 -0.41 -9.60
C ALA A 219 -10.21 -1.54 -8.58
N LEU A 220 -11.08 -2.55 -8.57
CA LEU A 220 -10.92 -3.74 -7.73
C LEU A 220 -9.63 -4.49 -8.08
N ALA A 221 -9.36 -4.73 -9.37
CA ALA A 221 -8.14 -5.41 -9.82
C ALA A 221 -6.88 -4.62 -9.42
N SER A 222 -6.90 -3.29 -9.55
CA SER A 222 -5.79 -2.42 -9.19
C SER A 222 -5.51 -2.44 -7.68
N GLY A 223 -6.55 -2.44 -6.84
CA GLY A 223 -6.39 -2.56 -5.38
C GLY A 223 -5.83 -3.91 -4.94
N ALA A 224 -6.24 -5.00 -5.61
CA ALA A 224 -5.67 -6.31 -5.37
C ALA A 224 -4.19 -6.37 -5.81
N ALA A 225 -3.90 -5.87 -7.01
CA ALA A 225 -2.55 -5.80 -7.56
C ALA A 225 -1.62 -4.97 -6.67
N ALA A 226 -2.09 -3.86 -6.08
CA ALA A 226 -1.33 -3.02 -5.16
C ALA A 226 -0.78 -3.81 -3.97
N VAL A 227 -1.67 -4.55 -3.31
CA VAL A 227 -1.29 -5.36 -2.15
C VAL A 227 -0.43 -6.55 -2.56
N LEU A 228 -0.76 -7.21 -3.67
CA LEU A 228 0.04 -8.33 -4.16
C LEU A 228 1.45 -7.88 -4.53
N SER A 229 1.62 -6.74 -5.19
CA SER A 229 2.93 -6.21 -5.56
C SER A 229 3.76 -5.89 -4.33
N LEU A 230 3.14 -5.23 -3.34
CA LEU A 230 3.80 -4.89 -2.08
C LEU A 230 4.25 -6.15 -1.33
N THR A 231 3.42 -7.19 -1.28
CA THR A 231 3.70 -8.41 -0.50
C THR A 231 4.60 -9.41 -1.23
N THR A 232 4.65 -9.36 -2.56
CA THR A 232 5.52 -10.20 -3.39
C THR A 232 6.84 -9.51 -3.76
N GLY A 233 6.99 -8.22 -3.46
CA GLY A 233 8.19 -7.44 -3.78
C GLY A 233 8.34 -7.15 -5.27
N VAL A 234 7.22 -7.14 -6.01
CA VAL A 234 7.16 -6.68 -7.41
C VAL A 234 7.22 -5.14 -7.41
N SER A 235 7.77 -4.55 -8.48
CA SER A 235 7.97 -3.11 -8.62
C SER A 235 6.72 -2.30 -8.27
N SER A 236 6.79 -1.55 -7.17
CA SER A 236 5.75 -0.65 -6.70
C SER A 236 5.42 0.46 -7.71
N ALA A 237 6.37 0.80 -8.59
CA ALA A 237 6.18 1.80 -9.64
C ALA A 237 5.13 1.38 -10.67
N LEU A 238 5.17 0.14 -11.19
CA LEU A 238 4.23 -0.33 -12.21
C LEU A 238 2.79 -0.34 -11.68
N VAL A 239 2.62 -0.78 -10.44
CA VAL A 239 1.30 -0.82 -9.80
C VAL A 239 0.84 0.57 -9.34
N GLY A 240 1.79 1.44 -9.02
CA GLY A 240 1.53 2.86 -8.79
C GLY A 240 0.83 3.50 -9.98
N VAL A 241 1.28 3.21 -11.21
CA VAL A 241 0.60 3.66 -12.44
C VAL A 241 -0.85 3.18 -12.48
N MET A 242 -1.11 1.89 -12.24
CA MET A 242 -2.47 1.34 -12.30
C MET A 242 -3.44 1.98 -11.29
N VAL A 243 -2.98 2.25 -10.07
CA VAL A 243 -3.82 2.91 -9.06
C VAL A 243 -4.02 4.39 -9.40
N SER A 244 -2.98 5.07 -9.90
CA SER A 244 -3.09 6.46 -10.37
C SER A 244 -4.02 6.60 -11.57
N VAL A 245 -4.09 5.60 -12.47
CA VAL A 245 -5.07 5.56 -13.58
C VAL A 245 -6.51 5.64 -13.07
N ALA A 246 -6.81 4.99 -11.94
CA ALA A 246 -8.15 4.98 -11.37
C ALA A 246 -8.49 6.27 -10.59
N LEU A 247 -7.51 6.99 -10.07
CA LEU A 247 -7.75 8.11 -9.14
C LEU A 247 -7.50 9.48 -9.76
N LEU A 248 -6.37 9.67 -10.44
CA LEU A 248 -5.93 10.98 -10.89
C LEU A 248 -6.82 11.55 -12.01
N PRO A 249 -7.15 10.82 -13.10
CA PRO A 249 -7.97 11.38 -14.18
C PRO A 249 -9.38 11.79 -13.75
N PRO A 250 -10.13 10.97 -12.99
CA PRO A 250 -11.43 11.38 -12.48
C PRO A 250 -11.33 12.60 -11.54
N ALA A 251 -10.27 12.71 -10.74
CA ALA A 251 -10.05 13.88 -9.88
C ALA A 251 -9.75 15.16 -10.68
N VAL A 252 -8.96 15.05 -11.75
CA VAL A 252 -8.68 16.17 -12.65
C VAL A 252 -9.94 16.59 -13.41
N ALA A 253 -10.67 15.63 -13.98
CA ALA A 253 -11.94 15.89 -14.67
C ALA A 253 -12.96 16.56 -13.73
N PHE A 254 -13.10 16.05 -12.51
CA PHE A 254 -13.94 16.64 -11.47
C PHE A 254 -13.59 18.10 -11.20
N GLY A 255 -12.31 18.41 -11.00
CA GLY A 255 -11.84 19.78 -10.78
C GLY A 255 -12.12 20.69 -11.98
N ILE A 256 -11.85 20.23 -13.20
CA ILE A 256 -12.11 20.98 -14.44
C ILE A 256 -13.61 21.28 -14.58
N PHE A 257 -14.48 20.28 -14.43
CA PHE A 257 -15.93 20.46 -14.57
C PHE A 257 -16.51 21.40 -13.50
N ILE A 258 -16.01 21.35 -12.27
CA ILE A 258 -16.35 22.35 -11.24
C ILE A 258 -15.95 23.75 -11.71
N GLY A 259 -14.72 23.91 -12.21
CA GLY A 259 -14.23 25.19 -12.72
C GLY A 259 -15.06 25.76 -13.88
N MET A 260 -15.57 24.88 -14.74
CA MET A 260 -16.45 25.25 -15.86
C MET A 260 -17.90 25.54 -15.42
N GLY A 261 -18.30 25.22 -14.18
CA GLY A 261 -19.69 25.29 -13.74
C GLY A 261 -20.58 24.16 -14.28
N ALA A 262 -20.01 23.11 -14.86
CA ALA A 262 -20.73 21.95 -15.38
C ALA A 262 -21.09 20.98 -14.25
N THR A 263 -22.12 21.32 -13.47
CA THR A 263 -22.46 20.61 -12.22
C THR A 263 -22.83 19.14 -12.41
N THR A 264 -23.45 18.77 -13.54
CA THR A 264 -23.82 17.38 -13.83
C THR A 264 -22.59 16.52 -14.08
N SER A 265 -21.73 16.92 -15.03
CA SER A 265 -20.48 16.21 -15.34
C SER A 265 -19.50 16.21 -14.16
N ALA A 266 -19.48 17.28 -13.36
CA ALA A 266 -18.76 17.29 -12.10
C ALA A 266 -19.31 16.22 -11.13
N GLY A 267 -20.62 16.14 -10.96
CA GLY A 267 -21.25 15.09 -10.14
C GLY A 267 -20.85 13.68 -10.59
N GLU A 268 -20.88 13.42 -11.89
CA GLU A 268 -20.54 12.13 -12.50
C GLU A 268 -19.05 11.77 -12.33
N SER A 269 -18.12 12.66 -12.68
CA SER A 269 -16.69 12.43 -12.47
C SER A 269 -16.33 12.29 -10.99
N GLY A 270 -16.99 13.06 -10.12
CA GLY A 270 -16.82 12.96 -8.67
C GLY A 270 -17.31 11.63 -8.12
N LEU A 271 -18.44 11.12 -8.65
CA LEU A 271 -18.98 9.82 -8.29
C LEU A 271 -18.08 8.68 -8.80
N LEU A 272 -17.51 8.79 -10.01
CA LEU A 272 -16.51 7.86 -10.53
C LEU A 272 -15.26 7.82 -9.64
N LEU A 273 -14.75 8.99 -9.24
CA LEU A 273 -13.61 9.12 -8.32
C LEU A 273 -13.90 8.41 -6.98
N LEU A 274 -15.05 8.71 -6.37
CA LEU A 274 -15.45 8.08 -5.10
C LEU A 274 -15.57 6.56 -5.23
N THR A 275 -16.19 6.09 -6.31
CA THR A 275 -16.32 4.66 -6.60
C THR A 275 -14.95 4.00 -6.67
N ASN A 276 -14.00 4.60 -7.39
CA ASN A 276 -12.66 4.05 -7.53
C ASN A 276 -11.91 4.00 -6.19
N ILE A 277 -11.98 5.06 -5.37
CA ILE A 277 -11.37 5.08 -4.03
C ILE A 277 -11.91 3.92 -3.18
N VAL A 278 -13.23 3.75 -3.16
CA VAL A 278 -13.89 2.71 -2.37
C VAL A 278 -13.55 1.31 -2.87
N CYS A 279 -13.62 1.07 -4.18
CA CYS A 279 -13.29 -0.22 -4.78
C CYS A 279 -11.82 -0.61 -4.56
N VAL A 280 -10.88 0.30 -4.78
CA VAL A 280 -9.46 0.04 -4.51
C VAL A 280 -9.26 -0.30 -3.03
N GLY A 281 -9.86 0.48 -2.13
CA GLY A 281 -9.78 0.25 -0.68
C GLY A 281 -10.31 -1.13 -0.24
N ILE A 282 -11.52 -1.49 -0.66
CA ILE A 282 -12.13 -2.79 -0.33
C ILE A 282 -11.27 -3.93 -0.86
N SER A 283 -10.85 -3.85 -2.11
CA SER A 283 -10.07 -4.92 -2.74
C SER A 283 -8.71 -5.11 -2.07
N SER A 284 -8.00 -4.00 -1.79
CA SER A 284 -6.76 -4.04 -1.03
C SER A 284 -6.95 -4.69 0.34
N GLN A 285 -7.99 -4.29 1.08
CA GLN A 285 -8.29 -4.87 2.38
C GLN A 285 -8.63 -6.36 2.30
N ALA A 286 -9.44 -6.77 1.31
CA ALA A 286 -9.79 -8.17 1.10
C ALA A 286 -8.55 -9.03 0.83
N VAL A 287 -7.62 -8.56 -0.01
CA VAL A 287 -6.37 -9.27 -0.29
C VAL A 287 -5.47 -9.33 0.94
N LEU A 288 -5.32 -8.24 1.71
CA LEU A 288 -4.56 -8.24 2.97
C LEU A 288 -5.07 -9.29 3.96
N LEU A 289 -6.39 -9.41 4.09
CA LEU A 289 -7.05 -10.40 4.93
C LEU A 289 -6.84 -11.83 4.41
N MET A 290 -6.98 -12.05 3.09
CA MET A 290 -6.71 -13.35 2.45
C MET A 290 -5.25 -13.79 2.65
N MET A 291 -4.31 -12.85 2.63
CA MET A 291 -2.89 -13.12 2.90
C MET A 291 -2.58 -13.33 4.39
N GLY A 292 -3.57 -13.27 5.28
CA GLY A 292 -3.39 -13.54 6.71
C GLY A 292 -2.51 -12.51 7.41
N ILE A 293 -2.50 -11.25 6.93
CA ILE A 293 -1.92 -10.13 7.67
C ILE A 293 -2.93 -9.78 8.76
N ARG A 294 -2.63 -10.17 10.00
CA ARG A 294 -3.52 -10.00 11.15
C ARG A 294 -2.79 -9.27 12.28
N PRO A 295 -3.52 -8.46 13.08
CA PRO A 295 -2.98 -7.81 14.27
C PRO A 295 -2.50 -8.82 15.29
N ARG A 296 -1.44 -8.45 16.00
CA ARG A 296 -0.68 -9.34 16.89
C ARG A 296 -1.30 -9.43 18.29
N THR A 297 -1.70 -8.29 18.86
CA THR A 297 -2.17 -8.19 20.25
C THR A 297 -3.67 -8.47 20.37
N PHE A 298 -4.13 -9.10 21.45
CA PHE A 298 -5.57 -9.33 21.68
C PHE A 298 -6.38 -8.02 21.79
N LEU A 299 -5.77 -6.94 22.26
CA LEU A 299 -6.34 -5.59 22.29
C LEU A 299 -6.48 -5.02 20.86
N ASP A 300 -5.43 -5.16 20.04
CA ASP A 300 -5.45 -4.77 18.63
C ASP A 300 -6.39 -5.64 17.79
N LYS A 301 -6.64 -6.90 18.16
CA LYS A 301 -7.62 -7.76 17.48
C LYS A 301 -9.06 -7.24 17.60
N ARG A 302 -9.45 -6.65 18.74
CA ARG A 302 -10.77 -6.01 18.88
C ARG A 302 -10.83 -4.70 18.10
N ALA A 303 -9.80 -3.86 18.21
CA ALA A 303 -9.70 -2.61 17.45
C ALA A 303 -9.68 -2.87 15.94
N ALA A 304 -8.97 -3.89 15.46
CA ALA A 304 -8.90 -4.27 14.06
C ALA A 304 -10.15 -4.98 13.55
N ASN A 305 -10.78 -5.87 14.33
CA ASN A 305 -12.06 -6.43 13.91
C ASN A 305 -13.14 -5.36 13.86
N GLN A 306 -13.19 -4.43 14.82
CA GLN A 306 -14.12 -3.30 14.74
C GLN A 306 -13.78 -2.35 13.60
N SER A 307 -12.51 -1.95 13.43
CA SER A 307 -12.10 -1.03 12.37
C SER A 307 -12.26 -1.64 10.97
N SER A 308 -11.91 -2.91 10.81
CA SER A 308 -12.07 -3.64 9.56
C SER A 308 -13.55 -3.86 9.22
N LEU A 309 -14.39 -4.23 10.20
CA LEU A 309 -15.82 -4.45 9.97
C LEU A 309 -16.57 -3.13 9.75
N LEU A 310 -16.22 -2.07 10.49
CA LEU A 310 -16.77 -0.73 10.32
C LEU A 310 -16.37 -0.15 8.96
N GLN A 311 -15.11 -0.28 8.54
CA GLN A 311 -14.68 0.24 7.24
C GLN A 311 -15.28 -0.56 6.08
N VAL A 312 -15.31 -1.90 6.16
CA VAL A 312 -16.02 -2.72 5.15
C VAL A 312 -17.51 -2.36 5.15
N GLY A 313 -18.12 -2.14 6.31
CA GLY A 313 -19.50 -1.68 6.44
C GLY A 313 -19.72 -0.31 5.79
N ILE A 314 -18.86 0.67 6.06
CA ILE A 314 -18.89 2.02 5.47
C ILE A 314 -18.67 1.95 3.96
N CYS A 315 -17.70 1.16 3.49
CA CYS A 315 -17.40 1.03 2.07
C CYS A 315 -18.51 0.28 1.33
N CYS A 316 -19.09 -0.77 1.91
CA CYS A 316 -20.25 -1.45 1.36
C CYS A 316 -21.49 -0.55 1.35
N ALA A 317 -21.71 0.24 2.40
CA ALA A 317 -22.79 1.23 2.45
C ALA A 317 -22.59 2.33 1.39
N LEU A 318 -21.36 2.84 1.24
CA LEU A 318 -20.99 3.77 0.18
C LEU A 318 -21.21 3.17 -1.20
N LEU A 319 -20.79 1.92 -1.45
CA LEU A 319 -21.06 1.24 -2.71
C LEU A 319 -22.55 1.05 -2.97
N LEU A 320 -23.35 0.75 -1.93
CA LEU A 320 -24.80 0.66 -2.04
C LEU A 320 -25.41 2.01 -2.41
N ILE A 321 -25.00 3.08 -1.73
CA ILE A 321 -25.44 4.45 -2.00
C ILE A 321 -25.04 4.86 -3.43
N ILE A 322 -23.79 4.60 -3.82
CA ILE A 322 -23.28 4.85 -5.17
C ILE A 322 -24.08 4.04 -6.20
N SER A 323 -24.34 2.76 -5.95
CA SER A 323 -25.13 1.90 -6.85
C SER A 323 -26.57 2.40 -6.99
N ILE A 324 -27.17 2.93 -5.91
CA ILE A 324 -28.51 3.53 -5.93
C ILE A 324 -28.48 4.84 -6.73
N ILE A 325 -27.46 5.67 -6.54
CA ILE A 325 -27.30 6.92 -7.29
C ILE A 325 -27.10 6.64 -8.78
N ILE A 326 -26.29 5.64 -9.14
CA ILE A 326 -26.09 5.23 -10.55
C ILE A 326 -27.40 4.73 -11.15
N LEU A 327 -28.17 3.92 -10.41
CA LEU A 327 -29.51 3.46 -10.86
C LEU A 327 -30.50 4.62 -11.05
N TYR A 328 -30.37 5.70 -10.28
CA TYR A 328 -31.27 6.85 -10.34
C TYR A 328 -30.85 7.90 -11.39
N ILE A 329 -29.57 7.97 -11.73
CA ILE A 329 -29.02 8.85 -12.79
C ILE A 329 -29.07 8.14 -14.17
N GLY A 330 -29.12 6.81 -14.18
CA GLY A 330 -29.22 5.99 -15.39
C GLY A 330 -30.63 5.84 -15.99
N GLU A 331 -31.66 6.43 -15.37
CA GLU A 331 -33.00 6.65 -15.95
C GLU A 331 -33.19 8.12 -16.35
#